data_AF-A0A970TF62-F1
#
_entry.id   AF-A0A970TF62-F1
#
_cell.length_a   1.000
_cell.length_b   1.000
_cell.length_c   1.000
_cell.angle_alpha   90.00
_cell.angle_beta   90.00
_cell.angle_gamma   90.00
#
_symmetry.space_group_name_H-M   'P 1'
#
loop_
_entity.id
_entity.type
_entity.pdbx_description
1 polymer ?
#
loop_
_entity_poly.entity_id
_entity_poly.type
_entity_poly.pdbx_seq_one_letter_code
_entity_poly.pdbx_strand_id
1 'polypeptide(L)'
;MVNKHFFDKDILHEKMDDIRIKIAILSYMDMEGKLLNEENEAIQNDYLYSLDEITRKRNQRNISRLYNASKIKNTLHKTFKAFNKTAAILLLVIILFSVPMFSVDAIRNKVFNFIIDMQEDYTSIRLDSNDDATSNSIIINWDDAYAPTIIPEGYELSSITNNDLLKALQYIDTNNSLIIFQQFSGGGVVNIDTENAESISKVMIHGSEGILVEKEDLITISWSYGDYIFLIDFFKSNLSHDEAQIIAESVNQIK
;
A
#
# COMPACT_ATOMS: atom_id res chain seq x y z
N MET A 1 -45.61 -80.31 -4.78
CA MET A 1 -44.90 -79.83 -3.57
C MET A 1 -45.35 -78.41 -3.30
N VAL A 2 -46.21 -78.21 -2.29
CA VAL A 2 -46.70 -76.86 -1.92
C VAL A 2 -45.57 -76.14 -1.21
N ASN A 3 -45.16 -74.99 -1.75
CA ASN A 3 -44.05 -74.20 -1.26
C ASN A 3 -44.40 -73.62 0.13
N LYS A 4 -43.92 -74.27 1.19
CA LYS A 4 -44.24 -74.00 2.61
C LYS A 4 -43.80 -72.60 3.08
N HIS A 5 -43.08 -71.86 2.25
CA HIS A 5 -42.54 -70.53 2.56
C HIS A 5 -43.53 -69.38 2.30
N PHE A 6 -44.64 -69.62 1.60
CA PHE A 6 -45.61 -68.57 1.22
C PHE A 6 -46.61 -68.21 2.34
N PHE A 7 -46.71 -69.05 3.38
CA PHE A 7 -47.59 -68.86 4.53
C PHE A 7 -46.81 -68.76 5.84
N ASP A 8 -45.59 -68.23 5.77
CA ASP A 8 -44.85 -67.87 6.97
C ASP A 8 -45.50 -66.63 7.59
N LYS A 9 -46.04 -66.82 8.79
CA LYS A 9 -46.86 -65.82 9.49
C LYS A 9 -46.05 -64.55 9.79
N ASP A 10 -44.76 -64.69 10.07
CA ASP A 10 -43.90 -63.57 10.43
C ASP A 10 -43.60 -62.68 9.21
N ILE A 11 -43.35 -63.30 8.04
CA ILE A 11 -43.17 -62.59 6.76
C ILE A 11 -44.46 -61.86 6.34
N LEU A 12 -45.62 -62.48 6.57
CA LEU A 12 -46.92 -61.85 6.28
C LEU A 12 -47.21 -60.69 7.23
N HIS A 13 -46.80 -60.78 8.51
CA HIS A 13 -46.90 -59.68 9.46
C HIS A 13 -45.98 -58.52 9.09
N GLU A 14 -44.73 -58.78 8.72
CA GLU A 14 -43.79 -57.75 8.28
C GLU A 14 -44.32 -56.99 7.05
N LYS A 15 -44.83 -57.71 6.05
CA LYS A 15 -45.47 -57.08 4.87
C LYS A 15 -46.71 -56.27 5.24
N MET A 16 -47.51 -56.74 6.19
CA MET A 16 -48.69 -56.02 6.66
C MET A 16 -48.28 -54.73 7.39
N ASP A 17 -47.21 -54.75 8.17
CA ASP A 17 -46.71 -53.57 8.89
C ASP A 17 -46.08 -52.54 7.93
N ASP A 18 -45.33 -52.98 6.90
CA ASP A 18 -44.85 -52.10 5.83
C ASP A 18 -46.00 -51.41 5.07
N ILE A 19 -47.06 -52.17 4.74
CA ILE A 19 -48.25 -51.61 4.07
C ILE A 19 -48.95 -50.58 4.97
N ARG A 20 -49.08 -50.85 6.27
CA ARG A 20 -49.68 -49.92 7.24
C ARG A 20 -48.88 -48.63 7.35
N ILE A 21 -47.55 -48.72 7.40
CA ILE A 21 -46.66 -47.56 7.43
C ILE A 21 -46.82 -46.73 6.15
N LYS A 22 -46.85 -47.38 4.98
CA LYS A 22 -47.05 -46.68 3.69
C LYS A 22 -48.39 -45.96 3.63
N ILE A 23 -49.47 -46.58 4.11
CA ILE A 23 -50.79 -45.93 4.19
C ILE A 23 -50.77 -44.74 5.14
N ALA A 24 -50.11 -44.85 6.30
CA ALA A 24 -49.99 -43.74 7.25
C ALA A 24 -49.20 -42.56 6.65
N ILE A 25 -48.11 -42.84 5.93
CA ILE A 25 -47.32 -41.82 5.22
C ILE A 25 -48.16 -41.13 4.14
N LEU A 26 -48.86 -41.89 3.29
CA LEU A 26 -49.73 -41.32 2.27
C LEU A 26 -50.83 -40.44 2.88
N SER A 27 -51.44 -40.88 3.97
CA SER A 27 -52.47 -40.11 4.68
C SER A 27 -51.91 -38.81 5.26
N TYR A 28 -50.68 -38.84 5.78
CA TYR A 28 -49.99 -37.64 6.27
C TYR A 28 -49.64 -36.68 5.13
N MET A 29 -49.12 -37.20 4.01
CA MET A 29 -48.79 -36.39 2.83
C MET A 29 -50.03 -35.70 2.25
N ASP A 30 -51.18 -36.38 2.20
CA ASP A 30 -52.43 -35.77 1.75
C ASP A 30 -52.93 -34.68 2.71
N MET A 31 -52.72 -34.86 4.01
CA MET A 31 -53.09 -33.85 5.02
C MET A 31 -52.21 -32.60 4.92
N GLU A 32 -50.89 -32.80 4.88
CA GLU A 32 -49.91 -31.71 4.72
C GLU A 32 -50.12 -30.97 3.38
N GLY A 33 -50.38 -31.71 2.30
CA GLY A 33 -50.65 -31.15 0.99
C GLY A 33 -51.89 -30.25 0.97
N LYS A 34 -52.95 -30.63 1.70
CA LYS A 34 -54.15 -29.79 1.86
C LYS A 34 -53.85 -28.53 2.66
N LEU A 35 -53.14 -28.66 3.78
CA LEU A 35 -52.77 -27.54 4.63
C LEU A 35 -51.89 -26.52 3.88
N LEU A 36 -50.88 -27.00 3.15
CA LEU A 36 -50.04 -26.14 2.31
C LEU A 36 -50.85 -25.44 1.22
N ASN A 37 -51.86 -26.10 0.65
CA ASN A 37 -52.71 -25.49 -0.36
C ASN A 37 -53.63 -24.42 0.24
N GLU A 38 -54.20 -24.66 1.42
CA GLU A 38 -54.99 -23.67 2.18
C GLU A 38 -54.14 -22.45 2.58
N GLU A 39 -52.91 -22.67 3.06
CA GLU A 39 -51.97 -21.59 3.37
C GLU A 39 -51.60 -20.78 2.11
N ASN A 40 -51.35 -21.46 0.98
CA ASN A 40 -51.03 -20.79 -0.28
C ASN A 40 -52.22 -19.98 -0.80
N GLU A 41 -53.46 -20.48 -0.69
CA GLU A 41 -54.66 -19.73 -1.02
C GLU A 41 -54.87 -18.52 -0.10
N ALA A 42 -54.59 -18.66 1.20
CA ALA A 42 -54.63 -17.55 2.15
C ALA A 42 -53.57 -16.47 1.84
N ILE A 43 -52.36 -16.90 1.46
CA ILE A 43 -51.26 -16.02 1.04
C ILE A 43 -51.61 -15.29 -0.26
N GLN A 44 -52.18 -15.97 -1.26
CA GLN A 44 -52.57 -15.34 -2.53
C GLN A 44 -53.70 -14.32 -2.37
N ASN A 45 -54.58 -14.53 -1.39
CA ASN A 45 -55.65 -13.58 -1.04
C ASN A 45 -55.18 -12.43 -0.14
N ASP A 46 -53.95 -12.46 0.37
CA ASP A 46 -53.39 -11.35 1.13
C ASP A 46 -53.17 -10.15 0.20
N TYR A 47 -53.57 -8.97 0.68
CA TYR A 47 -53.44 -7.70 -0.03
C TYR A 47 -51.98 -7.45 -0.46
N LEU A 48 -51.01 -7.93 0.32
CA LEU A 48 -49.59 -7.82 0.00
C LEU A 48 -49.15 -8.65 -1.22
N TYR A 49 -49.85 -9.74 -1.54
CA TYR A 49 -49.56 -10.58 -2.71
C TYR A 49 -50.19 -10.04 -4.00
N SER A 50 -51.33 -9.35 -3.89
CA SER A 50 -51.99 -8.66 -5.01
C SER A 50 -51.34 -7.32 -5.41
N LEU A 51 -50.25 -6.94 -4.73
CA LEU A 51 -49.65 -5.62 -4.89
C LEU A 51 -48.88 -5.53 -6.21
N ASP A 52 -49.27 -4.57 -7.07
CA ASP A 52 -48.56 -4.28 -8.32
C ASP A 52 -47.05 -4.07 -8.08
N GLU A 53 -46.23 -4.54 -9.02
CA GLU A 53 -44.77 -4.63 -8.87
C GLU A 53 -44.15 -3.24 -8.63
N ILE A 54 -44.75 -2.20 -9.21
CA ILE A 54 -44.37 -0.79 -9.03
C ILE A 54 -44.61 -0.36 -7.58
N THR A 55 -45.75 -0.73 -7.01
CA THR A 55 -46.14 -0.39 -5.63
C THR A 55 -45.23 -1.09 -4.63
N ARG A 56 -44.89 -2.37 -4.86
CA ARG A 56 -43.93 -3.12 -4.05
C ARG A 56 -42.55 -2.44 -4.03
N LYS A 57 -42.04 -2.08 -5.21
CA LYS A 57 -40.74 -1.41 -5.36
C LYS A 57 -40.73 -0.02 -4.71
N ARG A 58 -41.84 0.71 -4.79
CA ARG A 58 -42.01 2.03 -4.14
C ARG A 58 -42.01 1.90 -2.62
N ASN A 59 -42.71 0.92 -2.06
CA ASN A 59 -42.75 0.68 -0.62
C ASN A 59 -41.39 0.24 -0.07
N GLN A 60 -40.69 -0.67 -0.75
CA GLN A 60 -39.31 -1.05 -0.38
C GLN A 60 -38.34 0.14 -0.42
N ARG A 61 -38.46 1.02 -1.42
CA ARG A 61 -37.69 2.26 -1.48
C ARG A 61 -38.01 3.21 -0.33
N ASN A 62 -39.28 3.31 0.08
CA ASN A 62 -39.66 4.17 1.20
C ASN A 62 -39.16 3.61 2.54
N ILE A 63 -39.27 2.31 2.77
CA ILE A 63 -38.78 1.65 3.99
C ILE A 63 -37.25 1.80 4.10
N SER A 64 -36.52 1.52 3.02
CA SER A 64 -35.06 1.68 2.99
C SER A 64 -34.63 3.14 3.17
N ARG A 65 -35.36 4.11 2.61
CA ARG A 65 -35.11 5.55 2.84
C ARG A 65 -35.31 5.94 4.30
N LEU A 66 -36.38 5.50 4.96
CA LEU A 66 -36.65 5.81 6.37
C LEU A 66 -35.62 5.15 7.30
N TYR A 67 -35.26 3.90 7.02
CA TYR A 67 -34.20 3.19 7.74
C TYR A 67 -32.83 3.88 7.58
N ASN A 68 -32.47 4.26 6.35
CA ASN A 68 -31.19 4.94 6.10
C ASN A 68 -31.18 6.36 6.68
N ALA A 69 -32.28 7.12 6.60
CA ALA A 69 -32.38 8.45 7.16
C ALA A 69 -32.24 8.46 8.70
N SER A 70 -32.86 7.48 9.38
CA SER A 70 -32.72 7.32 10.83
C SER A 70 -31.31 6.87 11.24
N LYS A 71 -30.69 5.95 10.48
CA LYS A 71 -29.30 5.52 10.69
C LYS A 71 -28.32 6.68 10.52
N ILE A 72 -28.46 7.48 9.46
CA ILE A 72 -27.63 8.66 9.20
C ILE A 72 -27.75 9.69 10.33
N LYS A 73 -28.97 9.99 10.81
CA LYS A 73 -29.15 10.94 11.93
C LYS A 73 -28.43 10.49 13.20
N ASN A 74 -28.51 9.20 13.54
CA ASN A 74 -27.84 8.65 14.72
C ASN A 74 -26.31 8.58 14.57
N THR A 75 -25.79 8.30 13.38
CA THR A 75 -24.34 8.34 13.12
C THR A 75 -23.81 9.78 13.15
N LEU A 76 -24.53 10.72 12.52
CA LEU A 76 -24.15 12.13 12.47
C LEU A 76 -24.09 12.75 13.88
N HIS A 77 -25.06 12.44 14.75
CA HIS A 77 -25.07 12.96 16.11
C HIS A 77 -23.90 12.44 16.96
N LYS A 78 -23.47 11.19 16.73
CA LYS A 78 -22.27 10.61 17.38
C LYS A 78 -20.98 11.23 16.86
N THR A 79 -20.86 11.48 15.55
CA THR A 79 -19.66 12.08 14.95
C THR A 79 -19.52 13.56 15.32
N PHE A 80 -20.60 14.34 15.38
CA PHE A 80 -20.56 15.74 15.83
C PHE A 80 -20.09 15.89 17.28
N LYS A 81 -20.48 14.97 18.17
CA LYS A 81 -20.02 14.97 19.57
C LYS A 81 -18.52 14.66 19.71
N ALA A 82 -17.96 13.86 18.80
CA ALA A 82 -16.53 13.58 18.75
C ALA A 82 -15.73 14.76 18.16
N PHE A 83 -16.27 15.42 17.12
CA PHE A 83 -15.62 16.54 16.42
C PHE A 83 -15.27 17.72 17.34
N ASN A 84 -16.11 18.03 18.35
CA ASN A 84 -15.83 19.12 19.28
C ASN A 84 -14.58 18.87 20.15
N LYS A 85 -14.26 17.61 20.48
CA LYS A 85 -13.04 17.29 21.26
C LYS A 85 -11.79 17.36 20.40
N THR A 86 -11.84 16.84 19.18
CA THR A 86 -10.71 16.91 18.24
C THR A 86 -10.42 18.35 17.82
N ALA A 87 -11.45 19.17 17.59
CA ALA A 87 -11.28 20.58 17.25
C ALA A 87 -10.55 21.35 18.37
N ALA A 88 -10.89 21.09 19.64
CA ALA A 88 -10.22 21.73 20.77
C ALA A 88 -8.74 21.33 20.90
N ILE A 89 -8.42 20.06 20.67
CA ILE A 89 -7.03 19.56 20.66
C ILE A 89 -6.24 20.21 19.53
N LEU A 90 -6.83 20.28 18.33
CA LEU A 90 -6.18 20.86 17.15
C LEU A 90 -5.94 22.37 17.34
N LEU A 91 -6.91 23.09 17.94
CA LEU A 91 -6.73 24.48 18.35
C LEU A 91 -5.60 24.65 19.37
N LEU A 92 -5.51 23.77 20.37
CA LEU A 92 -4.41 23.77 21.35
C LEU A 92 -3.05 23.57 20.68
N VAL A 93 -2.95 22.64 19.75
CA VAL A 93 -1.72 22.41 18.96
C VAL A 93 -1.37 23.67 18.17
N ILE A 94 -2.32 24.26 17.43
CA ILE A 94 -2.08 25.50 16.68
C ILE A 94 -1.58 26.61 17.61
N ILE A 95 -2.19 26.80 18.78
CA ILE A 95 -1.78 27.83 19.75
C ILE A 95 -0.37 27.54 20.28
N LEU A 96 -0.08 26.29 20.65
CA LEU A 96 1.24 25.86 21.13
C LEU A 96 2.34 26.07 20.07
N PHE A 97 2.04 25.87 18.79
CA PHE A 97 2.96 26.13 17.68
C PHE A 97 3.03 27.62 17.28
N SER A 98 1.97 28.41 17.53
CA SER A 98 1.94 29.83 17.20
C SER A 98 2.78 30.68 18.15
N VAL A 99 2.81 30.37 19.45
CA VAL A 99 3.55 31.17 20.45
C VAL A 99 5.07 31.19 20.19
N PRO A 100 5.74 30.05 19.92
CA PRO A 100 7.17 30.01 19.59
C PRO A 100 7.51 30.74 18.29
N MET A 101 6.60 30.74 17.31
CA MET A 101 6.75 31.42 16.02
C MET A 101 6.96 32.94 16.19
N PHE A 102 6.29 33.55 17.18
CA PHE A 102 6.41 34.99 17.46
C PHE A 102 7.49 35.33 18.49
N SER A 103 7.78 34.44 19.44
CA SER A 103 8.63 34.75 20.59
C SER A 103 10.09 34.30 20.47
N VAL A 104 10.42 33.34 19.60
CA VAL A 104 11.77 32.76 19.53
C VAL A 104 12.32 32.93 18.12
N ASP A 105 13.28 33.85 17.97
CA ASP A 105 13.91 34.16 16.69
C ASP A 105 14.52 32.91 16.00
N ALA A 106 15.11 32.00 16.77
CA ALA A 106 15.69 30.76 16.25
C ALA A 106 14.65 29.78 15.68
N ILE A 107 13.44 29.71 16.25
CA ILE A 107 12.37 28.86 15.74
C ILE A 107 11.73 29.53 14.53
N ARG A 108 11.47 30.84 14.61
CA ARG A 108 10.92 31.64 13.51
C ARG A 108 11.79 31.55 12.26
N ASN A 109 13.11 31.70 12.39
CA ASN A 109 14.03 31.62 11.27
C ASN A 109 14.05 30.20 10.67
N LYS A 110 14.04 29.14 11.49
CA LYS A 110 13.96 27.76 10.98
C LYS A 110 12.68 27.46 10.21
N VAL A 111 11.54 28.03 10.62
CA VAL A 111 10.27 27.86 9.90
C VAL A 111 10.24 28.70 8.63
N PHE A 112 10.77 29.92 8.63
CA PHE A 112 10.87 30.72 7.39
C PHE A 112 11.87 30.17 6.39
N ASN A 113 12.91 29.50 6.87
CA ASN A 113 13.85 28.77 6.03
C ASN A 113 13.21 27.52 5.39
N PHE A 114 11.99 27.12 5.77
CA PHE A 114 11.31 25.98 5.17
C PHE A 114 10.56 26.40 3.89
N ILE A 115 11.18 26.16 2.73
CA ILE A 115 10.59 26.44 1.41
C ILE A 115 9.93 25.15 0.90
N ILE A 116 8.62 25.21 0.69
CA ILE A 116 7.86 24.16 0.00
C ILE A 116 7.59 24.65 -1.42
N ASP A 117 8.22 24.01 -2.39
CA ASP A 117 8.00 24.27 -3.81
C ASP A 117 7.22 23.09 -4.42
N MET A 118 5.96 23.34 -4.77
CA MET A 118 5.05 22.34 -5.35
C MET A 118 5.04 22.51 -6.86
N GLN A 119 5.58 21.53 -7.58
CA GLN A 119 5.53 21.42 -9.04
C GLN A 119 4.56 20.30 -9.44
N GLU A 120 4.18 20.25 -10.72
CA GLU A 120 3.17 19.30 -11.24
C GLU A 120 3.56 17.83 -11.01
N ASP A 121 4.86 17.52 -11.05
CA ASP A 121 5.36 16.14 -10.97
C ASP A 121 5.92 15.76 -9.59
N TYR A 122 6.23 16.74 -8.73
CA TYR A 122 6.76 16.48 -7.39
C TYR A 122 6.66 17.71 -6.48
N THR A 123 6.65 17.46 -5.17
CA THR A 123 6.78 18.50 -4.15
C THR A 123 8.19 18.43 -3.56
N SER A 124 8.95 19.52 -3.68
CA SER A 124 10.27 19.64 -3.05
C SER A 124 10.18 20.46 -1.77
N ILE A 125 10.80 19.95 -0.71
CA ILE A 125 10.89 20.61 0.58
C ILE A 125 12.36 20.91 0.83
N ARG A 126 12.74 22.19 0.88
CA ARG A 126 14.12 22.63 1.09
C ARG A 126 14.21 23.51 2.33
N LEU A 127 15.32 23.40 3.05
CA LEU A 127 15.61 24.21 4.23
C LEU A 127 16.69 25.22 3.84
N ASP A 128 16.25 26.42 3.48
CA ASP A 128 17.06 27.55 3.03
C ASP A 128 17.93 28.05 4.19
N SER A 129 19.11 27.47 4.29
CA SER A 129 20.09 27.87 5.28
C SER A 129 20.78 29.11 4.72
N ASN A 130 20.29 30.29 5.10
CA ASN A 130 20.95 31.57 4.83
C ASN A 130 22.26 31.71 5.62
N ASP A 131 23.16 30.72 5.51
CA ASP A 131 24.57 30.88 5.77
C ASP A 131 25.21 31.21 4.43
N ASP A 132 25.66 32.46 4.29
CA ASP A 132 26.42 32.95 3.15
C ASP A 132 27.60 32.01 2.82
N ALA A 133 27.44 31.19 1.79
CA ALA A 133 28.52 30.46 1.13
C ALA A 133 28.34 30.56 -0.38
N THR A 134 28.58 31.77 -0.88
CA THR A 134 28.96 31.96 -2.28
C THR A 134 30.33 31.30 -2.50
N SER A 135 30.37 30.24 -3.30
CA SER A 135 31.50 29.81 -4.17
C SER A 135 31.54 28.28 -4.31
N ASN A 136 31.33 27.81 -5.55
CA ASN A 136 31.77 26.59 -6.22
C ASN A 136 32.83 25.68 -5.53
N SER A 137 32.53 25.13 -4.36
CA SER A 137 33.16 23.90 -3.86
C SER A 137 32.32 23.40 -2.69
N ILE A 138 31.60 22.30 -2.89
CA ILE A 138 30.95 21.59 -1.81
C ILE A 138 32.07 20.95 -0.99
N ILE A 139 32.40 21.55 0.15
CA ILE A 139 33.32 20.95 1.12
C ILE A 139 32.53 19.86 1.84
N ILE A 140 32.61 18.62 1.33
CA ILE A 140 32.07 17.44 1.99
C ILE A 140 33.04 17.07 3.11
N ASN A 141 32.87 17.68 4.30
CA ASN A 141 33.65 17.31 5.48
C ASN A 141 32.92 16.19 6.24
N TRP A 142 32.95 14.97 5.68
CA TRP A 142 32.37 13.78 6.31
C TRP A 142 33.49 12.82 6.66
N ASP A 143 33.59 12.49 7.95
CA ASP A 143 34.47 11.40 8.38
C ASP A 143 34.06 10.10 7.66
N ASP A 144 35.06 9.45 7.07
CA ASP A 144 34.97 8.17 6.36
C ASP A 144 33.89 8.11 5.25
N ALA A 145 33.82 9.15 4.43
CA ALA A 145 32.93 9.23 3.29
C ALA A 145 33.62 8.92 1.96
N TYR A 146 32.87 8.28 1.08
CA TYR A 146 33.25 8.05 -0.31
C TYR A 146 32.35 8.87 -1.24
N ALA A 147 32.85 9.21 -2.42
CA ALA A 147 32.05 9.79 -3.48
C ALA A 147 32.64 9.47 -4.86
N PRO A 148 31.80 9.37 -5.90
CA PRO A 148 32.28 9.31 -7.28
C PRO A 148 33.03 10.60 -7.63
N THR A 149 34.26 10.46 -8.15
CA THR A 149 35.05 11.61 -8.63
C THR A 149 34.73 11.97 -10.08
N ILE A 150 34.06 11.08 -10.81
CA ILE A 150 33.62 11.29 -12.18
C ILE A 150 32.09 11.30 -12.19
N ILE A 151 31.52 12.38 -12.69
CA ILE A 151 30.09 12.52 -12.95
C ILE A 151 29.95 13.01 -14.40
N PRO A 152 29.03 12.43 -15.21
CA PRO A 152 28.85 12.85 -16.60
C PRO A 152 28.52 14.34 -16.71
N GLU A 153 28.93 14.94 -17.83
CA GLU A 153 28.60 16.34 -18.12
C GLU A 153 27.08 16.55 -18.16
N GLY A 154 26.62 17.67 -17.61
CA GLY A 154 25.20 18.02 -17.55
C GLY A 154 24.46 17.53 -16.29
N TYR A 155 25.10 16.73 -15.45
CA TYR A 155 24.57 16.36 -14.14
C TYR A 155 25.02 17.35 -13.06
N GLU A 156 24.07 17.82 -12.27
CA GLU A 156 24.31 18.69 -11.12
C GLU A 156 23.90 18.00 -9.82
N LEU A 157 24.66 18.23 -8.74
CA LEU A 157 24.31 17.68 -7.44
C LEU A 157 23.04 18.36 -6.91
N SER A 158 21.99 17.58 -6.70
CA SER A 158 20.68 18.06 -6.29
C SER A 158 20.29 17.69 -4.85
N SER A 159 20.87 16.62 -4.30
CA SER A 159 20.61 16.23 -2.91
C SER A 159 21.80 15.53 -2.27
N ILE A 160 21.90 15.72 -0.97
CA ILE A 160 22.94 15.16 -0.10
C ILE A 160 22.26 14.61 1.14
N THR A 161 22.53 13.35 1.47
CA THR A 161 22.08 12.72 2.72
C THR A 161 23.28 12.25 3.52
N ASN A 162 23.32 12.58 4.81
CA ASN A 162 24.33 12.07 5.75
C ASN A 162 23.68 11.74 7.08
N ASN A 163 23.69 10.46 7.42
CA ASN A 163 23.39 9.97 8.75
C ASN A 163 24.33 8.81 9.08
N ASP A 164 24.23 8.29 10.31
CA ASP A 164 25.16 7.28 10.83
C ASP A 164 25.18 5.97 10.01
N LEU A 165 24.09 5.65 9.31
CA LEU A 165 23.92 4.40 8.57
C LEU A 165 24.01 4.57 7.05
N LEU A 166 23.73 5.76 6.53
CA LEU A 166 23.64 6.06 5.10
C LEU A 166 24.24 7.43 4.79
N LYS A 167 25.17 7.42 3.82
CA LYS A 167 25.64 8.60 3.11
C LYS A 167 25.20 8.48 1.66
N ALA A 168 24.56 9.51 1.10
CA ALA A 168 24.10 9.48 -0.29
C ALA A 168 24.27 10.82 -1.00
N LEU A 169 24.55 10.74 -2.30
CA LEU A 169 24.69 11.86 -3.21
C LEU A 169 23.78 11.61 -4.41
N GLN A 170 22.93 12.59 -4.73
CA GLN A 170 22.04 12.53 -5.88
C GLN A 170 22.41 13.63 -6.87
N TYR A 171 22.57 13.23 -8.11
CA TYR A 171 22.82 14.11 -9.25
C TYR A 171 21.63 14.04 -10.21
N ILE A 172 21.28 15.16 -10.82
CA ILE A 172 20.17 15.27 -11.78
C ILE A 172 20.63 16.02 -13.03
N ASP A 173 20.18 15.60 -14.20
CA ASP A 173 20.38 16.34 -15.46
C ASP A 173 19.13 17.16 -15.84
N THR A 174 19.19 17.88 -16.96
CA THR A 174 18.07 18.68 -17.48
C THR A 174 16.87 17.86 -17.97
N ASN A 175 17.03 16.55 -18.13
CA ASN A 175 15.99 15.61 -18.57
C ASN A 175 15.38 14.83 -17.38
N ASN A 176 15.71 15.21 -16.15
CA ASN A 176 15.35 14.51 -14.91
C ASN A 176 15.92 13.07 -14.82
N SER A 177 17.01 12.78 -15.53
CA SER A 177 17.81 11.57 -15.32
C SER A 177 18.56 11.69 -13.99
N LEU A 178 18.68 10.59 -13.25
CA LEU A 178 19.26 10.60 -11.90
C LEU A 178 20.47 9.67 -11.81
N ILE A 179 21.48 10.12 -11.07
CA ILE A 179 22.56 9.28 -10.55
C ILE A 179 22.51 9.37 -9.04
N ILE A 180 22.32 8.24 -8.36
CA ILE A 180 22.23 8.19 -6.90
C ILE A 180 23.32 7.28 -6.38
N PHE A 181 24.35 7.86 -5.75
CA PHE A 181 25.36 7.12 -5.01
C PHE A 181 24.93 6.95 -3.56
N GLN A 182 25.12 5.76 -3.01
CA GLN A 182 24.82 5.41 -1.63
C GLN A 182 25.97 4.60 -1.01
N GLN A 183 26.35 4.96 0.21
CA GLN A 183 27.27 4.25 1.07
C GLN A 183 26.53 3.86 2.35
N PHE A 184 26.44 2.56 2.63
CA PHE A 184 25.80 2.00 3.81
C PHE A 184 26.84 1.51 4.82
N SER A 185 26.65 1.88 6.09
CA SER A 185 27.47 1.43 7.23
C SER A 185 26.75 0.33 8.04
N GLY A 186 27.51 -0.52 8.73
CA GLY A 186 26.99 -1.34 9.83
C GLY A 186 26.33 -2.68 9.45
N GLY A 187 26.74 -3.31 8.34
CA GLY A 187 26.26 -4.64 7.96
C GLY A 187 24.81 -4.67 7.45
N GLY A 188 24.33 -3.55 6.91
CA GLY A 188 23.03 -3.48 6.25
C GLY A 188 22.93 -4.51 5.12
N VAL A 189 21.72 -5.03 4.88
CA VAL A 189 21.44 -5.87 3.71
C VAL A 189 20.84 -4.97 2.63
N VAL A 190 21.52 -4.85 1.50
CA VAL A 190 20.98 -4.17 0.32
C VAL A 190 20.27 -5.22 -0.53
N ASN A 191 18.96 -5.07 -0.68
CA ASN A 191 18.16 -5.95 -1.54
C ASN A 191 18.03 -5.27 -2.91
N ILE A 192 18.65 -5.88 -3.92
CA ILE A 192 18.53 -5.45 -5.31
C ILE A 192 17.45 -6.30 -5.95
N ASP A 193 16.46 -5.66 -6.56
CA ASP A 193 15.41 -6.37 -7.28
C ASP A 193 15.95 -6.93 -8.59
N THR A 194 16.28 -8.23 -8.57
CA THR A 194 16.75 -8.98 -9.74
C THR A 194 15.62 -9.68 -10.50
N GLU A 195 14.36 -9.56 -10.05
CA GLU A 195 13.24 -10.22 -10.73
C GLU A 195 12.93 -9.50 -12.04
N ASN A 196 12.84 -10.25 -13.15
CA ASN A 196 12.61 -9.70 -14.49
C ASN A 196 13.67 -8.66 -14.93
N ALA A 197 14.89 -8.75 -14.40
CA ALA A 197 16.02 -7.97 -14.88
C ALA A 197 16.35 -8.35 -16.33
N GLU A 198 16.67 -7.35 -17.14
CA GLU A 198 17.06 -7.52 -18.54
C GLU A 198 18.46 -8.13 -18.64
N SER A 199 19.36 -7.68 -17.75
CA SER A 199 20.70 -8.24 -17.64
C SER A 199 21.20 -8.21 -16.19
N ILE A 200 22.02 -9.22 -15.86
CA ILE A 200 22.72 -9.32 -14.58
C ILE A 200 24.15 -9.76 -14.89
N SER A 201 25.14 -8.99 -14.47
CA SER A 201 26.54 -9.28 -14.68
C SER A 201 27.37 -9.04 -13.41
N LYS A 202 28.54 -9.69 -13.35
CA LYS A 202 29.53 -9.43 -12.31
C LYS A 202 30.46 -8.32 -12.79
N VAL A 203 30.76 -7.38 -11.91
CA VAL A 203 31.70 -6.28 -12.16
C VAL A 203 32.78 -6.28 -11.08
N MET A 204 33.93 -5.69 -11.38
CA MET A 204 35.03 -5.57 -10.43
C MET A 204 35.29 -4.09 -10.15
N ILE A 205 34.97 -3.63 -8.94
CA ILE A 205 35.19 -2.24 -8.52
C ILE A 205 36.30 -2.23 -7.49
N HIS A 206 37.43 -1.59 -7.80
CA HIS A 206 38.62 -1.55 -6.91
C HIS A 206 39.10 -2.92 -6.40
N GLY A 207 38.94 -3.97 -7.22
CA GLY A 207 39.32 -5.34 -6.85
C GLY A 207 38.30 -6.07 -5.97
N SER A 208 37.18 -5.44 -5.62
CA SER A 208 36.02 -6.07 -5.00
C SER A 208 35.05 -6.57 -6.07
N GLU A 209 34.52 -7.79 -5.88
CA GLU A 209 33.43 -8.30 -6.71
C GLU A 209 32.12 -7.55 -6.39
N GLY A 210 31.47 -7.05 -7.43
CA GLY A 210 30.17 -6.42 -7.39
C GLY A 210 29.21 -7.04 -8.41
N ILE A 211 27.97 -6.55 -8.38
CA ILE A 211 26.92 -6.93 -9.32
C ILE A 211 26.43 -5.68 -10.05
N LEU A 212 26.20 -5.82 -11.35
CA LEU A 212 25.48 -4.85 -12.18
C LEU A 212 24.17 -5.49 -12.62
N VAL A 213 23.07 -4.78 -12.41
CA VAL A 213 21.73 -5.20 -12.79
C VAL A 213 21.10 -4.11 -13.65
N GLU A 214 20.54 -4.50 -14.78
CA GLU A 214 19.78 -3.62 -15.65
C GLU A 214 18.32 -4.09 -15.69
N LYS A 215 17.40 -3.16 -15.47
CA LYS A 215 15.96 -3.41 -15.47
C LYS A 215 15.23 -2.15 -15.91
N GLU A 216 14.53 -2.23 -17.04
CA GLU A 216 13.85 -1.07 -17.63
C GLU A 216 14.83 0.10 -17.82
N ASP A 217 14.51 1.29 -17.31
CA ASP A 217 15.36 2.47 -17.39
C ASP A 217 16.36 2.59 -16.21
N LEU A 218 16.62 1.52 -15.46
CA LEU A 218 17.48 1.53 -14.28
C LEU A 218 18.68 0.58 -14.45
N ILE A 219 19.88 1.14 -14.29
CA ILE A 219 21.11 0.38 -14.07
C ILE A 219 21.49 0.54 -12.60
N THR A 220 21.68 -0.56 -11.89
CA THR A 220 22.13 -0.58 -10.49
C THR A 220 23.46 -1.32 -10.41
N ILE A 221 24.47 -0.67 -9.84
CA ILE A 221 25.76 -1.30 -9.51
C ILE A 221 25.93 -1.35 -8.00
N SER A 222 26.25 -2.51 -7.44
CA SER A 222 26.56 -2.66 -6.02
C SER A 222 27.81 -3.47 -5.77
N TRP A 223 28.61 -3.04 -4.81
CA TRP A 223 29.83 -3.71 -4.37
C TRP A 223 30.07 -3.45 -2.89
N SER A 224 30.98 -4.20 -2.29
CA SER A 224 31.42 -3.99 -0.90
C SER A 224 32.90 -3.65 -0.86
N TYR A 225 33.29 -2.76 0.05
CA TYR A 225 34.70 -2.46 0.30
C TYR A 225 34.87 -2.05 1.76
N GLY A 226 35.74 -2.76 2.48
CA GLY A 226 35.84 -2.65 3.94
C GLY A 226 34.54 -3.04 4.64
N ASP A 227 34.08 -2.22 5.57
CA ASP A 227 32.82 -2.40 6.32
C ASP A 227 31.61 -1.74 5.64
N TYR A 228 31.77 -1.28 4.40
CA TYR A 228 30.76 -0.54 3.65
C TYR A 228 30.20 -1.35 2.49
N ILE A 229 28.91 -1.14 2.23
CA ILE A 229 28.25 -1.53 0.99
C ILE A 229 27.96 -0.26 0.20
N PHE A 230 28.32 -0.30 -1.07
CA PHE A 230 28.07 0.78 -2.02
C PHE A 230 27.00 0.37 -3.01
N LEU A 231 26.22 1.35 -3.42
CA LEU A 231 25.24 1.22 -4.47
C LEU A 231 25.22 2.49 -5.30
N ILE A 232 25.21 2.35 -6.62
CA ILE A 232 24.92 3.45 -7.55
C ILE A 232 23.76 3.04 -8.44
N ASP A 233 22.73 3.87 -8.43
CA ASP A 233 21.59 3.79 -9.34
C ASP A 233 21.72 4.85 -10.42
N PHE A 234 21.54 4.43 -11.67
CA PHE A 234 21.48 5.29 -12.84
C PHE A 234 20.08 5.14 -13.46
N PHE A 235 19.22 6.15 -13.24
CA PHE A 235 17.83 6.14 -13.68
C PHE A 235 17.62 7.03 -14.88
N LYS A 236 17.06 6.47 -15.96
CA LYS A 236 16.87 7.10 -17.28
C LYS A 236 18.16 7.66 -17.87
N SER A 237 19.30 7.19 -17.40
CA SER A 237 20.59 7.59 -17.93
C SER A 237 20.80 6.89 -19.28
N ASN A 238 21.18 7.63 -20.32
CA ASN A 238 21.60 7.02 -21.59
C ASN A 238 23.03 6.42 -21.51
N LEU A 239 23.45 5.98 -20.32
CA LEU A 239 24.78 5.44 -20.05
C LEU A 239 24.82 3.96 -20.40
N SER A 240 25.91 3.54 -21.02
CA SER A 240 26.25 2.12 -21.18
C SER A 240 26.73 1.49 -19.86
N HIS A 241 26.75 0.16 -19.79
CA HIS A 241 27.30 -0.56 -18.62
C HIS A 241 28.75 -0.19 -18.35
N ASP A 242 29.55 0.03 -19.40
CA ASP A 242 30.95 0.42 -19.27
C ASP A 242 31.08 1.82 -18.66
N GLU A 243 30.25 2.78 -19.08
CA GLU A 243 30.24 4.14 -18.52
C GLU A 243 29.76 4.15 -17.07
N ALA A 244 28.71 3.39 -16.76
CA ALA A 244 28.22 3.20 -15.39
C ALA A 244 29.31 2.59 -14.49
N GLN A 245 30.04 1.59 -15.00
CA GLN A 245 31.15 0.97 -14.27
C GLN A 245 32.31 1.95 -14.06
N ILE A 246 32.68 2.76 -15.05
CA ILE A 246 33.72 3.79 -14.90
C ILE A 246 33.36 4.79 -13.79
N ILE A 247 32.09 5.18 -13.69
CA ILE A 247 31.61 6.07 -12.62
C ILE A 247 31.71 5.37 -11.26
N ALA A 248 31.33 4.09 -11.16
CA ALA A 248 31.47 3.30 -9.93
C ALA A 248 32.95 3.12 -9.52
N GLU A 249 33.85 2.88 -10.47
CA GLU A 249 35.31 2.82 -10.24
C GLU A 249 35.89 4.18 -9.84
N SER A 250 35.22 5.29 -10.14
CA SER A 250 35.67 6.62 -9.70
C SER A 250 35.42 6.89 -8.21
N VAL A 251 34.70 6.01 -7.51
CA VAL A 251 34.33 6.22 -6.10
C VAL A 251 35.55 6.12 -5.19
N ASN A 252 35.94 7.24 -4.59
CA ASN A 252 37.10 7.32 -3.72
C ASN A 252 36.75 7.98 -2.39
N GLN A 253 37.55 7.68 -1.36
CA GLN A 253 37.43 8.30 -0.05
C GLN A 253 37.72 9.80 -0.17
N ILE A 254 36.80 10.63 0.31
CA ILE A 254 36.94 12.08 0.36
C ILE A 254 37.89 12.40 1.53
N LYS A 255 38.87 13.30 1.29
CA LYS A 255 39.86 13.74 2.27
C LYS A 255 39.59 15.15 2.76
#